data_AF-A0A1F7F0Y9-F1
#
_entry.id   AF-A0A1F7F0Y9-F1
#
_cell.length_a   1.000
_cell.length_b   1.000
_cell.length_c   1.000
_cell.angle_alpha   90.00
_cell.angle_beta   90.00
_cell.angle_gamma   90.00
#
_symmetry.space_group_name_H-M   'P 1'
#
loop_
_entity.id
_entity.type
_entity.pdbx_description
1 polymer ?
#
loop_
_entity_poly.entity_id
_entity_poly.type
_entity_poly.pdbx_seq_one_letter_code
_entity_poly.pdbx_strand_id
1 'polypeptide(L)'
;MLGIEDGHTPGDAADLAIMASAMSSLAEATAMLARQGRPIDIKTLRSITYRFSRRARATQGVAQLGAHMSLQGCRCAVSVDGGRIRIRTPKRGHHTPKKRQRYHTDWREPKLLHIWLLSEDGIILREASPWIDGTLRGPDVIFGQLRYYLTAFGVTEADHVLFIADGHAGYGHE
;
A
#
# COMPACT_ATOMS: atom_id res chain seq x y z
N MET A 1 -3.12 19.07 -6.61
CA MET A 1 -4.01 19.67 -5.59
C MET A 1 -3.18 20.67 -4.78
N LEU A 2 -3.26 21.97 -5.09
CA LEU A 2 -2.47 23.05 -4.47
C LEU A 2 -3.22 23.66 -3.27
N GLY A 3 -3.67 22.82 -2.35
CA GLY A 3 -4.37 23.25 -1.12
C GLY A 3 -3.52 22.92 0.11
N ILE A 4 -3.35 23.89 1.01
CA ILE A 4 -2.93 23.59 2.38
C ILE A 4 -4.11 22.89 3.04
N GLU A 5 -3.91 21.64 3.47
CA GLU A 5 -4.94 20.83 4.12
C GLU A 5 -4.41 20.37 5.48
N ASP A 6 -5.26 20.38 6.50
CA ASP A 6 -4.87 20.07 7.88
C ASP A 6 -3.75 20.96 8.45
N GLY A 7 -3.53 22.15 7.87
CA GLY A 7 -2.42 23.03 8.22
C GLY A 7 -1.07 22.63 7.62
N HIS A 8 -1.04 21.62 6.74
CA HIS A 8 0.16 21.12 6.09
C HIS A 8 0.09 21.34 4.57
N THR A 9 1.22 21.68 3.96
CA THR A 9 1.32 21.70 2.50
C THR A 9 1.25 20.25 1.96
N PRO A 10 0.88 20.04 0.69
CA PRO A 10 0.89 18.70 0.11
C PRO A 10 2.25 18.00 0.19
N GLY A 11 3.35 18.75 0.03
CA GLY A 11 4.72 18.23 0.16
C GLY A 11 5.04 17.82 1.60
N ASP A 12 4.70 18.67 2.57
CA ASP A 12 4.92 18.37 3.99
C ASP A 12 4.13 17.13 4.44
N ALA A 13 2.86 17.01 4.03
CA ALA A 13 2.05 15.83 4.32
C ALA A 13 2.61 14.56 3.66
N ALA A 14 3.18 14.66 2.45
CA ALA A 14 3.84 13.54 1.77
C ALA A 14 5.11 13.11 2.52
N ASP A 15 5.96 14.05 2.93
CA ASP A 15 7.17 13.76 3.71
C ASP A 15 6.85 13.06 5.04
N LEU A 16 5.82 13.53 5.74
CA LEU A 16 5.34 12.89 6.96
C LEU A 16 4.81 11.47 6.70
N ALA A 17 4.12 11.24 5.59
CA ALA A 17 3.64 9.92 5.21
C ALA A 17 4.80 8.97 4.82
N ILE A 18 5.81 9.47 4.12
CA ILE A 18 7.03 8.73 3.78
C ILE A 18 7.76 8.34 5.06
N MET A 19 7.99 9.29 5.98
CA MET A 19 8.67 9.00 7.25
C MET A 19 7.90 7.97 8.10
N ALA A 20 6.58 8.09 8.17
CA ALA A 20 5.73 7.14 8.88
C ALA A 20 5.76 5.73 8.26
N SER A 21 6.05 5.61 6.96
CA SER A 21 6.11 4.34 6.22
C SER A 21 7.52 3.73 6.22
N ALA A 22 8.56 4.55 6.23
CA ALA A 22 9.96 4.12 6.18
C ALA A 22 10.49 3.64 7.54
N MET A 23 9.93 4.14 8.64
CA MET A 23 10.34 3.76 9.99
C MET A 23 9.55 2.54 10.49
N SER A 24 10.08 1.85 11.51
CA SER A 24 9.48 0.62 12.05
C SER A 24 8.23 0.90 12.88
N SER A 25 8.02 2.15 13.31
CA SER A 25 6.83 2.57 14.04
C SER A 25 6.59 4.08 13.95
N LEU A 26 5.36 4.52 14.23
CA LEU A 26 5.04 5.95 14.35
C LEU A 26 5.81 6.62 15.50
N ALA A 27 6.14 5.90 16.57
CA ALA A 27 6.94 6.47 17.66
C ALA A 27 8.38 6.76 17.20
N GLU A 28 8.97 5.83 16.46
CA GLU A 28 10.29 6.01 15.83
C GLU A 28 10.26 7.15 14.81
N ALA A 29 9.22 7.23 13.98
CA ALA A 29 9.02 8.35 13.05
C ALA A 29 8.94 9.70 13.78
N THR A 30 8.20 9.80 14.89
CA THR A 30 8.17 11.04 15.68
C THR A 30 9.53 11.39 16.28
N ALA A 31 10.31 10.40 16.72
CA ALA A 31 11.64 10.62 17.26
C ALA A 31 12.62 11.10 16.17
N MET A 32 12.53 10.55 14.95
CA MET A 32 13.33 10.99 13.82
C MET A 32 12.97 12.42 13.38
N LEU A 33 11.69 12.74 13.27
CA LEU A 33 11.22 14.09 12.93
C LEU A 33 11.67 15.12 13.98
N ALA A 34 11.62 14.77 15.26
CA ALA A 34 12.14 15.63 16.33
C ALA A 34 13.66 15.88 16.19
N ARG A 35 14.46 14.86 15.84
CA ARG A 35 15.90 15.03 15.55
C ARG A 35 16.16 15.96 14.35
N GLN A 36 15.23 16.03 13.40
CA GLN A 36 15.28 16.94 12.26
C GLN A 36 14.72 18.34 12.58
N GLY A 37 14.43 18.65 13.85
CA GLY A 37 13.88 19.94 14.26
C GLY A 37 12.38 20.12 13.98
N ARG A 38 11.66 19.03 13.66
CA ARG A 38 10.22 19.02 13.33
C ARG A 38 9.43 18.17 14.33
N PRO A 39 9.35 18.56 15.62
CA PRO A 39 8.62 17.77 16.61
C PRO A 39 7.13 17.70 16.25
N ILE A 40 6.57 16.48 16.26
CA ILE A 40 5.16 16.22 16.00
C ILE A 40 4.68 15.10 16.93
N ASP A 41 3.46 15.20 17.45
CA ASP A 41 2.91 14.13 18.28
C ASP A 41 2.43 12.95 17.43
N ILE A 42 2.47 11.76 18.03
CA ILE A 42 2.14 10.50 17.35
C ILE A 42 0.70 10.45 16.82
N LYS A 43 -0.26 11.15 17.45
CA LYS A 43 -1.67 11.14 17.01
C LYS A 43 -1.84 12.04 15.79
N THR A 44 -1.17 13.18 15.78
CA THR A 44 -1.19 14.12 14.64
C THR A 44 -0.49 13.51 13.44
N LEU A 45 0.71 12.94 13.61
CA LEU A 45 1.40 12.19 12.54
C LEU A 45 0.48 11.11 11.95
N ARG A 46 -0.10 10.25 12.80
CA ARG A 46 -1.04 9.21 12.36
C ARG A 46 -2.23 9.78 11.58
N SER A 47 -2.82 10.87 12.06
CA SER A 47 -3.98 11.49 11.43
C SER A 47 -3.64 12.00 10.03
N ILE A 48 -2.53 12.72 9.90
CA ILE A 48 -2.04 13.27 8.63
C ILE A 48 -1.71 12.14 7.67
N THR A 49 -0.93 11.13 8.09
CA THR A 49 -0.56 9.99 7.26
C THR A 49 -1.81 9.28 6.73
N TYR A 50 -2.78 8.96 7.58
CA TYR A 50 -4.00 8.27 7.12
C TYR A 50 -4.89 9.14 6.21
N ARG A 51 -4.97 10.45 6.45
CA ARG A 51 -5.69 11.38 5.57
C ARG A 51 -5.00 11.49 4.22
N PHE A 52 -3.67 11.62 4.22
CA PHE A 52 -2.85 11.58 3.02
C PHE A 52 -3.07 10.28 2.23
N SER A 53 -2.97 9.11 2.87
CA SER A 53 -3.19 7.82 2.20
C SER A 53 -4.60 7.69 1.62
N ARG A 54 -5.64 8.20 2.29
CA ARG A 54 -7.01 8.18 1.74
C ARG A 54 -7.13 9.04 0.49
N ARG A 55 -6.54 10.23 0.49
CA ARG A 55 -6.50 11.12 -0.68
C ARG A 55 -5.73 10.47 -1.81
N ALA A 56 -4.53 9.95 -1.53
CA ALA A 56 -3.72 9.22 -2.49
C ALA A 56 -4.49 8.06 -3.13
N ARG A 57 -5.21 7.24 -2.34
CA ARG A 57 -6.07 6.17 -2.88
C ARG A 57 -7.24 6.68 -3.72
N ALA A 58 -7.83 7.82 -3.35
CA ALA A 58 -8.91 8.42 -4.15
C ALA A 58 -8.40 9.01 -5.48
N THR A 59 -7.15 9.46 -5.53
CA THR A 59 -6.52 10.02 -6.73
C THR A 59 -5.76 9.00 -7.57
N GLN A 60 -5.55 7.76 -7.09
CA GLN A 60 -4.92 6.62 -7.77
C GLN A 60 -5.74 6.10 -8.98
N GLY A 61 -6.31 7.00 -9.78
CA GLY A 61 -7.00 6.73 -11.03
C GLY A 61 -6.06 6.40 -12.18
N VAL A 62 -6.63 5.77 -13.21
CA VAL A 62 -5.98 5.31 -14.46
C VAL A 62 -5.01 6.32 -15.09
N ALA A 63 -5.29 7.63 -14.98
CA ALA A 63 -4.45 8.68 -15.56
C ALA A 63 -3.05 8.85 -14.93
N GLN A 64 -2.84 8.40 -13.67
CA GLN A 64 -1.50 8.37 -13.05
C GLN A 64 -0.80 7.01 -13.21
N LEU A 65 -1.55 5.97 -13.59
CA LEU A 65 -1.07 4.59 -13.70
C LEU A 65 -0.40 4.32 -15.05
N GLY A 66 -0.99 4.79 -16.15
CA GLY A 66 -0.49 4.53 -17.51
C GLY A 66 0.47 5.58 -18.09
N ALA A 67 0.79 6.65 -17.37
CA ALA A 67 1.37 7.86 -17.98
C ALA A 67 2.91 7.88 -18.12
N HIS A 68 3.63 6.83 -17.70
CA HIS A 68 5.08 6.95 -17.53
C HIS A 68 5.96 5.95 -18.30
N MET A 69 5.40 4.92 -18.95
CA MET A 69 6.24 3.99 -19.73
C MET A 69 5.44 3.20 -20.75
N SER A 70 5.96 3.11 -21.97
CA SER A 70 5.53 2.10 -22.95
C SER A 70 5.93 0.72 -22.44
N LEU A 71 5.06 -0.28 -22.62
CA LEU A 71 5.39 -1.69 -22.29
C LEU A 71 5.98 -2.45 -23.48
N GLN A 72 6.10 -1.83 -24.65
CA GLN A 72 6.70 -2.45 -25.84
C GLN A 72 8.15 -2.84 -25.58
N GLY A 73 8.54 -4.07 -25.94
CA GLY A 73 9.89 -4.59 -25.72
C GLY A 73 10.17 -4.95 -24.24
N CYS A 74 9.18 -4.86 -23.37
CA CYS A 74 9.28 -5.20 -21.95
C CYS A 74 8.45 -6.44 -21.63
N ARG A 75 8.86 -7.16 -20.59
CA ARG A 75 8.05 -8.22 -19.97
C ARG A 75 7.46 -7.70 -18.66
N CYS A 76 6.19 -7.99 -18.42
CA CYS A 76 5.50 -7.61 -17.20
C CYS A 76 5.48 -8.80 -16.24
N ALA A 77 6.09 -8.66 -15.07
CA ALA A 77 6.03 -9.67 -14.01
C ALA A 77 5.01 -9.24 -12.95
N VAL A 78 4.16 -10.19 -12.57
CA VAL A 78 3.13 -10.04 -11.56
C VAL A 78 3.34 -11.09 -10.49
N SER A 79 3.39 -10.68 -9.24
CA SER A 79 3.37 -11.59 -8.09
C SER A 79 2.25 -11.25 -7.13
N VAL A 80 1.61 -12.29 -6.60
CA VAL A 80 0.68 -12.20 -5.49
C VAL A 80 1.20 -13.06 -4.35
N ASP A 81 1.38 -12.44 -3.18
CA ASP A 81 1.90 -13.08 -1.98
C ASP A 81 0.89 -12.98 -0.82
N GLY A 82 0.94 -13.96 0.08
CA GLY A 82 0.14 -14.05 1.30
C GLY A 82 0.99 -13.74 2.52
N GLY A 83 0.72 -12.62 3.18
CA GLY A 83 1.38 -12.29 4.45
C GLY A 83 0.66 -12.87 5.67
N ARG A 84 1.11 -12.48 6.87
CA ARG A 84 0.34 -12.69 8.10
C ARG A 84 0.40 -11.46 8.98
N ILE A 85 -0.75 -10.81 9.21
CA ILE A 85 -0.83 -9.65 10.11
C ILE A 85 -1.86 -9.88 11.21
N ARG A 86 -1.57 -9.35 12.41
CA ARG A 86 -2.47 -9.46 13.56
C ARG A 86 -3.25 -8.16 13.71
N ILE A 87 -4.56 -8.21 13.49
CA ILE A 87 -5.41 -7.00 13.49
C ILE A 87 -6.17 -6.88 14.79
N ARG A 88 -6.20 -5.67 15.35
CA ARG A 88 -7.04 -5.33 16.50
C ARG A 88 -8.39 -4.81 16.04
N THR A 89 -9.45 -5.56 16.32
CA THR A 89 -10.83 -5.14 16.05
C THR A 89 -11.54 -4.84 17.37
N PRO A 90 -12.15 -3.65 17.54
CA PRO A 90 -12.83 -3.30 18.79
C PRO A 90 -13.96 -4.28 19.13
N LYS A 91 -14.05 -4.69 20.39
CA LYS A 91 -15.18 -5.47 20.92
C LYS A 91 -16.32 -4.54 21.31
N ARG A 92 -17.55 -4.92 20.95
CA ARG A 92 -18.75 -4.31 21.51
C ARG A 92 -18.91 -4.72 22.98
N GLY A 93 -19.53 -3.87 23.80
CA GLY A 93 -19.84 -4.17 25.20
C GLY A 93 -18.86 -3.58 26.21
N HIS A 94 -18.74 -4.26 27.35
CA HIS A 94 -18.15 -3.69 28.57
C HIS A 94 -16.66 -3.30 28.42
N HIS A 95 -16.35 -2.09 28.87
CA HIS A 95 -14.98 -1.61 28.97
C HIS A 95 -14.22 -2.33 30.10
N THR A 96 -12.89 -2.29 30.06
CA THR A 96 -12.08 -2.71 31.21
C THR A 96 -12.28 -1.76 32.40
N PRO A 97 -11.92 -2.15 33.64
CA PRO A 97 -12.02 -1.26 34.81
C PRO A 97 -11.29 0.08 34.63
N LYS A 98 -10.21 0.11 33.82
CA LYS A 98 -9.49 1.33 33.43
C LYS A 98 -10.16 2.11 32.29
N LYS A 99 -11.45 1.87 32.03
CA LYS A 99 -12.27 2.44 30.93
C LYS A 99 -11.74 2.18 29.51
N ARG A 100 -10.82 1.23 29.31
CA ARG A 100 -10.27 0.89 27.98
C ARG A 100 -11.18 -0.07 27.24
N GLN A 101 -11.39 0.14 25.95
CA GLN A 101 -12.15 -0.76 25.10
C GLN A 101 -11.39 -2.09 24.90
N ARG A 102 -12.12 -3.22 24.98
CA ARG A 102 -11.57 -4.55 24.68
C ARG A 102 -11.47 -4.74 23.16
N TYR A 103 -10.66 -5.71 22.71
CA TYR A 103 -10.48 -5.98 21.28
C TYR A 103 -10.26 -7.48 20.99
N HIS A 104 -10.55 -7.87 19.75
CA HIS A 104 -10.08 -9.10 19.12
C HIS A 104 -8.68 -8.89 18.55
N THR A 105 -7.96 -9.97 18.28
CA THR A 105 -6.55 -9.92 17.82
C THR A 105 -6.30 -11.00 16.78
N ASP A 106 -7.14 -11.01 15.75
CA ASP A 106 -7.20 -12.11 14.81
C ASP A 106 -6.03 -12.02 13.83
N TRP A 107 -5.43 -13.18 13.53
CA TRP A 107 -4.50 -13.28 12.42
C TRP A 107 -5.30 -13.23 11.12
N ARG A 108 -4.90 -12.34 10.23
CA ARG A 108 -5.48 -12.20 8.90
C ARG A 108 -4.38 -12.22 7.88
N GLU A 109 -4.70 -12.80 6.73
CA GLU A 109 -3.82 -12.86 5.58
C GLU A 109 -4.05 -11.60 4.72
N PRO A 110 -3.08 -10.67 4.62
CA PRO A 110 -3.06 -9.70 3.54
C PRO A 110 -2.64 -10.38 2.25
N LYS A 111 -3.36 -10.08 1.18
CA LYS A 111 -2.96 -10.38 -0.20
C LYS A 111 -2.19 -9.18 -0.73
N LEU A 112 -0.91 -9.38 -1.01
CA LEU A 112 -0.01 -8.36 -1.54
C LEU A 112 0.11 -8.56 -3.04
N LEU A 113 -0.06 -7.51 -3.83
CA LEU A 113 0.14 -7.49 -5.27
C LEU A 113 1.38 -6.68 -5.59
N HIS A 114 2.25 -7.26 -6.38
CA HIS A 114 3.47 -6.62 -6.85
C HIS A 114 3.56 -6.78 -8.37
N ILE A 115 3.72 -5.67 -9.10
CA ILE A 115 3.84 -5.63 -10.55
C ILE A 115 5.12 -4.87 -10.89
N TRP A 116 6.00 -5.45 -11.70
CA TRP A 116 7.24 -4.81 -12.12
C TRP A 116 7.61 -5.18 -13.54
N LEU A 117 8.45 -4.35 -14.16
CA LEU A 117 8.88 -4.53 -15.54
C LEU A 117 10.25 -5.19 -15.60
N LEU A 118 10.41 -6.06 -16.59
CA LEU A 118 11.66 -6.72 -16.92
C LEU A 118 12.07 -6.34 -18.35
N SER A 119 13.37 -6.26 -18.58
CA SER A 119 13.94 -6.22 -19.93
C SER A 119 13.67 -7.52 -20.68
N GLU A 120 13.98 -7.53 -21.98
CA GLU A 120 13.98 -8.73 -22.81
C GLU A 120 14.87 -9.86 -22.21
N ASP A 121 15.97 -9.50 -21.56
CA ASP A 121 16.88 -10.46 -20.89
C ASP A 121 16.34 -10.95 -19.53
N GLY A 122 15.17 -10.48 -19.08
CA GLY A 122 14.58 -10.83 -17.79
C GLY A 122 15.16 -10.08 -16.60
N ILE A 123 15.85 -8.96 -16.82
CA ILE A 123 16.43 -8.11 -15.76
C ILE A 123 15.39 -7.08 -15.32
N ILE A 124 15.21 -6.88 -14.01
CA ILE A 124 14.29 -5.86 -13.47
C ILE A 124 14.72 -4.46 -13.93
N LEU A 125 13.80 -3.75 -14.58
CA LEU A 125 13.96 -2.34 -14.94
C LEU A 125 13.82 -1.47 -13.70
N ARG A 126 14.91 -0.88 -13.22
CA ARG A 126 14.95 -0.09 -11.97
C ARG A 126 14.48 1.34 -12.14
N GLU A 127 14.52 1.84 -13.37
CA GLU A 127 13.95 3.10 -13.82
C GLU A 127 12.41 3.10 -13.71
N ALA A 128 11.81 1.91 -13.78
CA ALA A 128 10.39 1.71 -13.49
C ALA A 128 10.22 1.40 -12.01
N SER A 129 9.51 2.27 -11.28
CA SER A 129 9.10 1.95 -9.92
C SER A 129 8.09 0.80 -9.95
N PRO A 130 8.27 -0.25 -9.14
CA PRO A 130 7.30 -1.32 -9.07
C PRO A 130 5.96 -0.82 -8.53
N TRP A 131 4.88 -1.39 -9.02
CA TRP A 131 3.55 -1.17 -8.48
C TRP A 131 3.28 -2.14 -7.33
N ILE A 132 3.07 -1.60 -6.13
CA ILE A 132 2.79 -2.38 -4.93
C ILE A 132 1.44 -1.92 -4.37
N ASP A 133 0.50 -2.86 -4.22
CA ASP A 133 -0.73 -2.64 -3.46
C ASP A 133 -1.08 -3.93 -2.70
N GLY A 134 -2.17 -3.90 -1.95
CA GLY A 134 -2.67 -5.09 -1.29
C GLY A 134 -4.02 -4.89 -0.66
N THR A 135 -4.61 -5.99 -0.22
CA THR A 135 -5.92 -6.01 0.41
C THR A 135 -5.96 -7.03 1.53
N LEU A 136 -6.83 -6.77 2.51
CA LEU A 136 -7.19 -7.74 3.56
C LEU A 136 -8.47 -8.52 3.22
N ARG A 137 -9.00 -8.30 2.02
CA ARG A 137 -10.19 -8.99 1.50
C ARG A 137 -9.76 -10.26 0.75
N GLY A 138 -10.75 -11.08 0.42
CA GLY A 138 -10.53 -12.36 -0.27
C GLY A 138 -10.01 -12.23 -1.70
N PRO A 139 -9.79 -13.38 -2.37
CA PRO A 139 -9.15 -13.46 -3.67
C PRO A 139 -9.85 -12.65 -4.77
N ASP A 140 -11.18 -12.58 -4.78
CA ASP A 140 -11.91 -11.83 -5.82
C ASP A 140 -11.51 -10.35 -5.88
N VAL A 141 -11.16 -9.77 -4.73
CA VAL A 141 -10.74 -8.37 -4.66
C VAL A 141 -9.35 -8.19 -5.23
N ILE A 142 -8.42 -9.11 -4.94
CA ILE A 142 -7.06 -9.01 -5.50
C ILE A 142 -7.09 -9.26 -7.01
N PHE A 143 -7.92 -10.19 -7.52
CA PHE A 143 -8.12 -10.39 -8.96
C PHE A 143 -8.74 -9.16 -9.62
N GLY A 144 -9.69 -8.48 -8.95
CA GLY A 144 -10.24 -7.20 -9.41
C GLY A 144 -9.18 -6.10 -9.50
N GLN A 145 -8.33 -5.97 -8.48
CA GLN A 145 -7.20 -5.01 -8.48
C GLN A 145 -6.20 -5.34 -9.59
N LEU A 146 -5.85 -6.61 -9.75
CA LEU A 146 -4.95 -7.07 -10.82
C LEU A 146 -5.49 -6.68 -12.20
N ARG A 147 -6.76 -6.99 -12.49
CA ARG A 147 -7.40 -6.62 -13.75
C ARG A 147 -7.37 -5.11 -13.97
N TYR A 148 -7.70 -4.33 -12.93
CA TYR A 148 -7.68 -2.87 -12.99
C TYR A 148 -6.29 -2.34 -13.36
N TYR A 149 -5.24 -2.79 -12.67
CA TYR A 149 -3.88 -2.32 -12.90
C TYR A 149 -3.33 -2.73 -14.27
N LEU A 150 -3.47 -4.00 -14.65
CA LEU A 150 -3.00 -4.48 -15.94
C LEU A 150 -3.69 -3.77 -17.12
N THR A 151 -4.99 -3.49 -17.00
CA THR A 151 -5.71 -2.71 -18.01
C THR A 151 -5.20 -1.27 -18.06
N ALA A 152 -5.01 -0.64 -16.89
CA ALA A 152 -4.52 0.73 -16.80
C ALA A 152 -3.08 0.91 -17.33
N PHE A 153 -2.25 -0.12 -17.25
CA PHE A 153 -0.89 -0.12 -17.79
C PHE A 153 -0.83 -0.44 -19.29
N GLY A 154 -1.93 -0.82 -19.93
CA GLY A 154 -1.89 -1.26 -21.32
C GLY A 154 -1.09 -2.55 -21.50
N VAL A 155 -1.25 -3.52 -20.58
CA VAL A 155 -0.46 -4.78 -20.55
C VAL A 155 -0.40 -5.53 -21.88
N THR A 156 -1.37 -5.30 -22.77
CA THR A 156 -1.42 -5.87 -24.13
C THR A 156 -0.27 -5.43 -25.03
N GLU A 157 0.45 -4.36 -24.67
CA GLU A 157 1.65 -3.91 -25.37
C GLU A 157 2.92 -4.63 -24.91
N ALA A 158 2.88 -5.35 -23.78
CA ALA A 158 4.01 -6.12 -23.29
C ALA A 158 4.23 -7.39 -24.13
N ASP A 159 5.49 -7.78 -24.33
CA ASP A 159 5.82 -8.99 -25.10
C ASP A 159 5.34 -10.25 -24.36
N HIS A 160 5.46 -10.22 -23.02
CA HIS A 160 5.05 -11.31 -22.14
C HIS A 160 4.52 -10.80 -20.81
N VAL A 161 3.59 -11.57 -20.24
CA VAL A 161 3.12 -11.40 -18.85
C VAL A 161 3.44 -12.67 -18.08
N LEU A 162 4.25 -12.53 -17.03
CA LEU A 162 4.66 -13.63 -16.15
C LEU A 162 3.92 -13.51 -14.81
N PHE A 163 3.14 -14.52 -14.47
CA PHE A 163 2.54 -14.66 -13.14
C PHE A 163 3.40 -15.57 -12.26
N ILE A 164 3.80 -15.05 -11.09
CA ILE A 164 4.61 -15.73 -10.09
C ILE A 164 3.78 -15.85 -8.82
N ALA A 165 3.67 -17.05 -8.27
CA ALA A 165 3.03 -17.26 -6.98
C ALA A 165 3.68 -18.47 -6.31
N ASP A 166 3.83 -18.41 -4.99
CA ASP A 166 4.04 -19.62 -4.20
C ASP A 166 2.67 -20.31 -4.03
N GLY A 167 2.62 -21.62 -4.26
CA GLY A 167 1.37 -22.36 -4.17
C GLY A 167 0.87 -22.40 -2.74
N HIS A 168 0.03 -21.45 -2.33
CA HIS A 168 -0.71 -21.51 -1.06
C HIS A 168 -2.18 -21.87 -1.32
N ALA A 169 -2.70 -22.88 -0.61
CA ALA A 169 -4.07 -23.34 -0.76
C ALA A 169 -5.06 -22.32 -0.20
N GLY A 170 -5.51 -21.39 -1.04
CA GLY A 170 -6.60 -20.47 -0.73
C GLY A 170 -7.96 -21.17 -0.78
N TYR A 171 -8.30 -21.97 0.24
CA TYR A 171 -9.68 -22.41 0.47
C TYR A 171 -10.04 -22.42 1.95
N GLY A 172 -11.16 -21.78 2.28
CA GLY A 172 -11.95 -22.05 3.48
C GLY A 172 -11.83 -21.03 4.61
N HIS A 173 -12.53 -19.89 4.48
CA HIS A 173 -13.64 -19.50 5.37
C HIS A 173 -14.00 -18.03 5.10
N GLU A 174 -15.18 -17.84 4.52
CA GLU A 174 -15.92 -16.57 4.54
C GLU A 174 -16.31 -16.16 5.96
#